data_AF-A0A1I1QIX1-F1
#
_entry.id   AF-A0A1I1QIX1-F1
#
_cell.length_a   1.000
_cell.length_b   1.000
_cell.length_c   1.000
_cell.angle_alpha   90.00
_cell.angle_beta   90.00
_cell.angle_gamma   90.00
#
_symmetry.space_group_name_H-M   'P 1'
#
loop_
_entity.id
_entity.type
_entity.pdbx_description
1 polymer ?
#
loop_
_entity_poly.entity_id
_entity_poly.type
_entity_poly.pdbx_seq_one_letter_code
_entity_poly.pdbx_strand_id
1 'polypeptide(L)'
;MSIQNPEERLAHLEKRQKQLLKKKNELQQKIKSEDRRRRTRRLIQTGAIFEKYFECDSIEEAEQIAIQFGELVKKKKIVREDYVLLKKREGGE
;
A
#
# COMPACT_ATOMS: atom_id res chain seq x y z
N MET A 1 30.04 40.65 20.25
CA MET A 1 29.83 39.37 19.51
C MET A 1 29.56 38.29 20.54
N SER A 2 28.36 37.70 20.57
CA SER A 2 27.97 36.81 21.66
C SER A 2 28.71 35.49 21.53
N ILE A 3 29.79 35.33 22.31
CA ILE A 3 30.41 34.04 22.56
C ILE A 3 29.42 33.31 23.48
N GLN A 4 28.44 32.62 22.89
CA GLN A 4 27.72 31.58 23.63
C GLN A 4 28.78 30.56 24.06
N ASN A 5 28.79 30.22 25.35
CA ASN A 5 29.69 29.22 25.91
C ASN A 5 29.64 27.96 25.02
N PRO A 6 30.78 27.40 24.57
CA PRO A 6 30.82 26.17 23.77
C PRO A 6 29.94 25.05 24.33
N GLU A 7 29.80 24.95 25.65
CA GLU A 7 28.95 23.98 26.34
C GLU A 7 27.45 24.21 26.10
N GLU A 8 26.99 25.46 26.10
CA GLU A 8 25.59 25.81 25.81
C GLU A 8 25.24 25.50 24.34
N ARG A 9 26.19 25.74 23.43
CA ARG A 9 26.04 25.38 22.02
C ARG A 9 25.95 23.88 21.83
N LEU A 10 26.78 23.12 22.55
CA LEU A 10 26.74 21.65 22.53
C LEU A 10 25.40 21.13 23.05
N ALA A 11 24.93 21.60 24.21
CA ALA A 11 23.64 21.21 24.77
C ALA A 11 22.46 21.56 23.83
N HIS A 12 22.52 22.71 23.15
CA HIS A 12 21.52 23.09 22.16
C HIS A 12 21.53 22.15 20.94
N LEU A 13 22.71 21.76 20.45
CA LEU A 13 22.86 20.81 19.35
C LEU A 13 22.34 19.42 19.73
N GLU A 14 22.65 18.91 20.92
CA GLU A 14 22.14 17.63 21.43
C GLU A 14 20.61 17.62 21.55
N LYS A 15 20.03 18.70 22.09
CA LYS A 15 18.57 18.86 22.19
C LYS A 15 17.93 18.83 20.80
N ARG A 16 18.53 19.51 19.82
CA ARG A 16 18.06 19.53 18.44
C ARG A 16 18.18 18.15 17.79
N GLN A 17 19.29 17.44 18.02
CA GLN A 17 19.49 16.07 17.53
C GLN A 17 18.42 15.12 18.08
N LYS A 18 18.12 15.19 19.38
CA LYS A 18 17.07 14.39 20.02
C LYS A 18 15.68 14.68 19.42
N GLN A 19 15.36 15.95 19.16
CA GLN A 19 14.11 16.35 18.52
C GLN A 19 14.01 15.82 17.08
N LEU A 20 15.11 15.91 16.31
CA LEU A 20 15.15 15.40 14.94
C LEU A 20 15.00 13.87 14.91
N LEU A 21 15.63 13.15 15.83
CA LEU A 21 15.49 11.70 15.94
C LEU A 21 14.04 11.30 16.25
N LYS A 22 13.38 12.01 17.16
CA LYS A 22 11.95 11.80 17.45
C LYS A 22 11.09 12.03 16.22
N LYS A 23 11.26 13.15 15.51
CA LYS A 23 10.53 13.45 14.27
C LYS A 23 10.77 12.41 13.18
N LYS A 24 12.01 11.94 13.02
CA LYS A 24 12.35 10.86 12.08
C LYS A 24 11.56 9.59 12.40
N ASN A 25 11.54 9.17 13.66
CA ASN A 25 10.82 7.98 14.07
C ASN A 25 9.30 8.12 13.85
N GLU A 26 8.71 9.27 14.20
CA GLU A 26 7.30 9.56 13.96
C GLU A 26 6.96 9.50 12.46
N LEU A 27 7.78 10.10 11.61
CA LEU A 27 7.60 10.05 10.15
C LEU A 27 7.71 8.62 9.61
N GLN A 28 8.68 7.83 10.08
CA GLN A 28 8.79 6.42 9.68
C GLN A 28 7.57 5.60 10.08
N GLN A 29 6.99 5.85 11.25
CA GLN A 29 5.76 5.17 11.68
C GLN A 29 4.55 5.58 10.83
N LYS A 30 4.46 6.86 10.44
CA LYS A 30 3.43 7.34 9.51
C LYS A 30 3.55 6.68 8.14
N ILE A 31 4.75 6.63 7.57
CA ILE A 31 4.96 5.95 6.28
C ILE A 31 4.53 4.48 6.37
N LYS A 32 4.96 3.76 7.41
CA LYS A 32 4.58 2.36 7.63
C LYS A 32 3.06 2.17 7.81
N SER A 33 2.36 3.11 8.44
CA SER A 33 0.91 3.01 8.60
C SER A 33 0.18 3.28 7.28
N GLU A 34 0.64 4.25 6.50
CA GLU A 34 0.11 4.57 5.17
C GLU A 34 0.31 3.41 4.20
N ASP A 35 1.50 2.79 4.18
CA ASP A 35 1.79 1.63 3.33
C ASP A 35 0.89 0.45 3.66
N ARG A 36 0.65 0.19 4.96
CA ARG A 36 -0.30 -0.84 5.41
C ARG A 36 -1.71 -0.53 4.94
N ARG A 37 -2.18 0.71 5.13
CA ARG A 37 -3.52 1.14 4.70
C ARG A 37 -3.69 1.00 3.18
N ARG A 38 -2.68 1.39 2.41
CA ARG A 38 -2.67 1.28 0.94
C ARG A 38 -2.71 -0.18 0.51
N ARG A 39 -1.90 -1.04 1.13
CA ARG A 39 -1.88 -2.48 0.88
C ARG A 39 -3.23 -3.11 1.20
N THR A 40 -3.81 -2.84 2.37
CA THR A 40 -5.13 -3.38 2.76
C THR A 40 -6.21 -2.94 1.78
N ARG A 41 -6.26 -1.65 1.42
CA ARG A 41 -7.22 -1.15 0.43
C ARG A 41 -7.07 -1.88 -0.91
N ARG A 42 -5.84 -2.05 -1.40
CA ARG A 42 -5.57 -2.77 -2.65
C ARG A 42 -6.04 -4.22 -2.56
N LEU A 43 -5.73 -4.92 -1.47
CA LEU A 43 -6.13 -6.32 -1.28
C LEU A 43 -7.65 -6.48 -1.24
N ILE A 44 -8.37 -5.60 -0.55
CA ILE A 44 -9.84 -5.60 -0.52
C ILE A 44 -10.41 -5.37 -1.92
N GLN A 45 -9.90 -4.37 -2.64
CA GLN A 45 -10.35 -4.08 -4.01
C GLN A 45 -10.08 -5.25 -4.96
N THR A 46 -8.91 -5.88 -4.85
CA THR A 46 -8.58 -7.07 -5.62
C THR A 46 -9.50 -8.25 -5.25
N GLY A 47 -9.73 -8.50 -3.96
CA GLY A 47 -10.65 -9.54 -3.48
C GLY A 47 -12.05 -9.36 -4.06
N ALA A 48 -12.62 -8.15 -3.94
CA ALA A 48 -13.95 -7.83 -4.47
C ALA A 48 -14.06 -8.01 -6.00
N ILE A 49 -12.97 -7.80 -6.75
CA ILE A 49 -12.94 -8.10 -8.20
C ILE A 49 -13.02 -9.62 -8.42
N PHE A 50 -12.25 -10.41 -7.67
CA PHE A 50 -12.26 -11.86 -7.80
C PHE A 50 -13.61 -12.45 -7.36
N GLU A 51 -14.17 -12.01 -6.23
CA GLU A 51 -15.53 -12.38 -5.79
C GLU A 51 -16.55 -12.15 -6.92
N LYS A 52 -16.52 -10.97 -7.56
CA LYS A 52 -17.46 -10.64 -8.64
C LYS A 52 -17.32 -11.50 -9.90
N TYR A 53 -16.11 -11.85 -10.32
CA TYR A 53 -15.87 -12.51 -11.61
C TYR A 53 -15.70 -14.02 -11.52
N PHE A 54 -15.25 -14.53 -10.37
CA PHE A 54 -15.05 -15.95 -10.12
C PHE A 54 -16.09 -16.53 -9.15
N GLU A 55 -17.00 -15.71 -8.64
CA GLU A 55 -18.08 -16.12 -7.72
C GLU A 55 -17.55 -16.87 -6.49
N CYS A 56 -16.37 -16.49 -6.01
CA CYS A 56 -15.75 -17.10 -4.85
C CYS A 56 -16.03 -16.27 -3.60
N ASP A 57 -16.68 -16.87 -2.59
CA ASP A 57 -17.10 -16.14 -1.37
C ASP A 57 -16.26 -16.51 -0.14
N SER A 58 -15.36 -17.48 -0.26
CA SER A 58 -14.49 -17.95 0.82
C SER A 58 -13.00 -17.94 0.44
N ILE A 59 -12.14 -17.85 1.45
CA ILE A 59 -10.67 -17.87 1.26
C ILE A 59 -10.25 -19.23 0.69
N GLU A 60 -10.87 -20.30 1.18
CA GLU A 60 -10.60 -21.67 0.78
C GLU A 60 -10.94 -21.91 -0.69
N GLU A 61 -12.09 -21.39 -1.14
CA GLU A 61 -12.50 -21.47 -2.54
C GLU A 61 -11.58 -20.63 -3.45
N ALA A 62 -11.26 -19.41 -3.04
CA ALA A 62 -10.30 -18.57 -3.76
C ALA A 62 -8.92 -19.26 -3.88
N GLU A 63 -8.48 -19.96 -2.84
CA GLU A 63 -7.24 -20.74 -2.85
C GLU A 63 -7.34 -21.95 -3.80
N GLN A 64 -8.44 -22.70 -3.78
CA GLN A 64 -8.66 -23.80 -4.72
C GLN A 64 -8.65 -23.33 -6.18
N ILE A 65 -9.33 -22.22 -6.49
CA ILE A 65 -9.34 -21.61 -7.84
C ILE A 65 -7.92 -21.18 -8.22
N ALA A 66 -7.19 -20.55 -7.30
CA ALA A 66 -5.82 -20.10 -7.54
C ALA A 66 -4.86 -21.27 -7.79
N ILE A 67 -5.03 -22.41 -7.11
CA ILE A 67 -4.23 -23.62 -7.32
C ILE A 67 -4.56 -24.27 -8.66
N GLN A 68 -5.85 -24.44 -8.98
CA GLN A 68 -6.30 -25.12 -10.19
C GLN A 68 -5.94 -24.34 -11.46
N PHE A 69 -6.15 -23.02 -11.46
CA PHE A 69 -6.01 -22.19 -12.65
C PHE A 69 -4.78 -21.29 -12.64
N GLY A 70 -4.04 -21.22 -11.53
CA GLY A 70 -2.91 -20.30 -11.37
C GLY A 70 -1.83 -20.49 -12.43
N GLU A 71 -1.49 -21.73 -12.78
CA GLU A 71 -0.53 -21.99 -13.87
C GLU A 71 -1.04 -21.54 -15.23
N LEU A 72 -2.31 -21.81 -15.53
CA LEU A 72 -2.94 -21.42 -16.79
C LEU A 72 -2.94 -19.90 -16.93
N VAL A 73 -3.37 -19.18 -15.89
CA VAL A 73 -3.38 -17.72 -15.84
C VAL A 73 -1.96 -17.18 -15.97
N LYS A 74 -0.97 -17.74 -15.28
CA LYS A 74 0.44 -17.30 -15.41
C LYS A 74 0.96 -17.41 -16.84
N LYS A 75 0.62 -18.49 -17.56
CA LYS A 75 1.07 -18.75 -18.94
C LYS A 75 0.32 -17.92 -19.98
N LYS A 76 -0.98 -17.67 -19.77
CA LYS A 76 -1.87 -17.06 -20.77
C LYS A 76 -2.29 -15.62 -20.47
N LYS A 77 -2.00 -15.07 -19.28
CA LYS A 77 -2.39 -13.70 -18.94
C LYS A 77 -1.75 -12.72 -19.92
N ILE A 78 -2.58 -11.83 -20.45
CA ILE A 78 -2.14 -10.68 -21.23
C ILE A 78 -2.62 -9.46 -20.45
N VAL A 79 -1.67 -8.69 -19.92
CA VAL A 79 -1.97 -7.41 -19.27
C VAL A 79 -1.68 -6.35 -20.31
N ARG A 80 -2.70 -5.63 -20.75
CA ARG A 80 -2.53 -4.50 -21.68
C ARG A 80 -2.79 -3.19 -20.94
N GLU A 81 -1.94 -2.20 -21.13
CA GLU A 81 -2.07 -0.89 -20.49
C GLU A 81 -3.24 -0.07 -21.07
N ASP A 82 -3.62 -0.33 -22.31
CA ASP A 82 -4.74 0.28 -23.04
C ASP A 82 -6.06 -0.48 -22.88
N TYR A 83 -6.12 -1.47 -21.99
CA TYR A 83 -7.32 -2.29 -21.79
C TYR A 83 -8.46 -1.47 -21.17
N VAL A 84 -9.42 -1.05 -22.00
CA VAL A 84 -10.67 -0.42 -21.54
C VAL A 84 -11.66 -1.51 -21.14
N LEU A 85 -12.06 -1.54 -19.86
CA LEU A 85 -13.13 -2.40 -19.38
C LEU A 85 -14.44 -2.04 -20.12
N LEU A 86 -14.83 -2.86 -21.09
CA LEU A 86 -16.12 -2.80 -21.78
C LEU A 86 -17.26 -3.18 -20.82
N LYS A 87 -17.59 -2.35 -19.83
CA LYS A 87 -18.90 -2.35 -19.17
C LYS A 87 -19.10 -1.07 -18.35
N LYS A 88 -19.49 -0.01 -19.06
CA LYS A 88 -20.45 1.00 -18.57
C LYS A 88 -21.16 1.65 -19.78
N ARG A 89 -21.86 0.82 -20.56
CA ARG A 89 -23.02 1.24 -21.36
C ARG A 89 -24.24 0.51 -20.80
N GLU A 90 -24.56 0.81 -19.55
CA GLU A 90 -25.89 0.59 -18.99
C GLU A 90 -26.28 1.93 -18.38
N GLY A 91 -27.12 2.67 -19.09
CA GLY A 91 -27.44 4.07 -18.83
C GLY A 91 -27.76 4.83 -20.12
N GLY A 92 -28.57 4.21 -20.98
CA GLY A 92 -29.04 4.76 -22.24
C GLY A 92 -30.45 4.27 -22.51
N GLU A 93 -31.38 4.76 -21.69
CA GLU A 93 -32.78 5.01 -22.03
C GLU A 93 -33.13 6.40 -21.51
#